data_AF-A0A101VEW7-F1
#
_entry.id   AF-A0A101VEW7-F1
#
_cell.length_a   1.000
_cell.length_b   1.000
_cell.length_c   1.000
_cell.angle_alpha   90.00
_cell.angle_beta   90.00
_cell.angle_gamma   90.00
#
_symmetry.space_group_name_H-M   'P 1'
#
loop_
_entity.id
_entity.type
_entity.pdbx_description
1 polymer ?
#
loop_
_entity_poly.entity_id
_entity_poly.type
_entity_poly.pdbx_seq_one_letter_code
_entity_poly.pdbx_strand_id
1 'polypeptide(L)'
;MLKKFFAVTLVLMLAFSLSGCGSNEPTEVEPQGSDGKYEDGIYFAQEDEFVKDWKYLVTIEVKDGEIVSADWNGANINAGPDKDTVSKSGGYPMVENGGAQAPWHEQAEKAEAYLVETQDPTQIAYNDDAGHTDDIAGVSIHVIEFFELAEKALANGPVGRGPYKDGAYFAEEDDFVKDFKYSASLTVINGNIVAADWDGLHTDGSDKDTMSIEGEYPMVENGGAQAPWHEQAEKAAAYLLEIQDPTAVVYSDDAGHTDDIAGVSIHVIEFFELAEKALEEAK
;
A
#
# COMPACT_ATOMS: atom_id res chain seq x y z
N MET A 1 -16.66 6.37 -50.77
CA MET A 1 -17.01 5.45 -51.87
C MET A 1 -15.73 5.00 -52.58
N LEU A 2 -15.76 3.76 -53.08
CA LEU A 2 -14.82 3.10 -54.01
C LEU A 2 -13.56 2.38 -53.45
N LYS A 3 -13.79 1.09 -53.21
CA LYS A 3 -12.86 -0.07 -53.24
C LYS A 3 -12.04 -0.13 -54.54
N LYS A 4 -10.80 -0.67 -54.50
CA LYS A 4 -10.21 -1.74 -55.37
C LYS A 4 -8.93 -2.28 -54.65
N PHE A 5 -8.90 -3.50 -54.10
CA PHE A 5 -8.62 -4.83 -54.71
C PHE A 5 -7.37 -4.93 -55.61
N PHE A 6 -6.32 -5.59 -55.11
CA PHE A 6 -5.25 -6.35 -55.80
C PHE A 6 -4.46 -7.09 -54.70
N ALA A 7 -3.95 -8.31 -54.80
CA ALA A 7 -4.28 -9.51 -55.55
C ALA A 7 -3.61 -10.67 -54.79
N VAL A 8 -4.29 -11.82 -54.79
CA VAL A 8 -3.83 -13.09 -54.24
C VAL A 8 -2.60 -13.58 -55.02
N THR A 9 -1.56 -14.04 -54.33
CA THR A 9 -0.65 -15.05 -54.89
C THR A 9 -0.55 -16.22 -53.91
N LEU A 10 -1.20 -17.31 -54.33
CA LEU A 10 -1.18 -18.64 -53.76
C LEU A 10 0.18 -19.28 -54.07
N VAL A 11 0.92 -19.74 -53.06
CA VAL A 11 2.02 -20.69 -53.25
C VAL A 11 1.71 -21.96 -52.46
N LEU A 12 1.62 -23.04 -53.23
CA LEU A 12 1.19 -24.37 -52.84
C LEU A 12 2.41 -25.22 -52.46
N MET A 13 2.30 -25.91 -51.32
CA MET A 13 2.92 -27.18 -50.91
C MET A 13 4.43 -27.40 -51.01
N LEU A 14 5.01 -27.79 -49.87
CA LEU A 14 5.80 -29.03 -49.80
C LEU A 14 5.67 -29.65 -48.40
N ALA A 15 5.02 -30.82 -48.34
CA ALA A 15 5.03 -31.70 -47.20
C ALA A 15 6.34 -32.48 -47.17
N PHE A 16 7.09 -32.39 -46.08
CA PHE A 16 8.15 -33.33 -45.74
C PHE A 16 7.80 -33.99 -44.41
N SER A 17 7.35 -35.24 -44.49
CA SER A 17 7.34 -36.17 -43.37
C SER A 17 8.75 -36.74 -43.18
N LEU A 18 9.40 -36.45 -42.05
CA LEU A 18 10.56 -37.18 -41.57
C LEU A 18 10.39 -37.43 -40.07
N SER A 19 10.17 -38.71 -39.74
CA SER A 19 10.40 -39.26 -38.42
C SER A 19 11.89 -39.19 -38.08
N GLY A 20 12.23 -38.64 -36.91
CA GLY A 20 13.59 -38.62 -36.39
C GLY A 20 13.57 -38.45 -34.87
N CYS A 21 14.04 -39.47 -34.16
CA CYS A 21 14.16 -39.54 -32.71
C CYS A 21 15.17 -38.53 -32.14
N GLY A 22 14.86 -38.06 -30.93
CA GLY A 22 15.87 -37.74 -29.91
C GLY A 22 16.41 -36.32 -29.95
N SER A 23 15.79 -35.43 -29.17
CA SER A 23 16.44 -34.30 -28.51
C SER A 23 15.58 -33.94 -27.30
N ASN A 24 16.15 -34.01 -26.10
CA ASN A 24 15.53 -33.47 -24.88
C ASN A 24 15.54 -31.94 -25.01
N GLU A 25 14.39 -31.35 -25.31
CA GLU A 25 14.08 -29.96 -24.96
C GLU A 25 13.26 -29.97 -23.65
N PRO A 26 13.46 -29.02 -22.73
CA PRO A 26 12.61 -28.91 -21.55
C PRO A 26 11.23 -28.49 -22.04
N THR A 27 10.23 -29.32 -21.76
CA THR A 27 8.83 -28.93 -21.90
C THR A 27 8.60 -27.73 -20.98
N GLU A 28 8.35 -26.57 -21.57
CA GLU A 28 7.72 -25.45 -20.89
C GLU A 28 6.35 -25.94 -20.43
N VAL A 29 6.23 -26.17 -19.12
CA VAL A 29 4.96 -26.46 -18.47
C VAL A 29 4.17 -25.15 -18.50
N GLU A 30 3.26 -25.02 -19.47
CA GLU A 30 2.16 -24.07 -19.35
C GLU A 30 1.47 -24.31 -18.01
N PRO A 31 1.14 -23.26 -17.22
CA PRO A 31 0.42 -23.46 -15.99
C PRO A 31 -0.93 -24.07 -16.35
N GLN A 32 -1.19 -25.28 -15.85
CA GLN A 32 -2.52 -25.85 -15.88
C GLN A 32 -3.41 -24.88 -15.10
N GLY A 33 -4.34 -24.22 -15.79
CA GLY A 33 -5.38 -23.43 -15.12
C GLY A 33 -6.07 -24.31 -14.09
N SER A 34 -6.08 -23.86 -12.84
CA SER A 34 -6.88 -24.47 -11.80
C SER A 34 -8.35 -24.26 -12.17
N ASP A 35 -9.16 -25.31 -12.06
CA ASP A 35 -10.63 -25.25 -12.21
C ASP A 35 -11.31 -24.50 -11.03
N GLY A 36 -10.55 -23.70 -10.26
CA GLY A 36 -11.01 -22.99 -9.06
C GLY A 36 -11.61 -21.62 -9.37
N LYS A 37 -12.18 -20.99 -8.35
CA LYS A 37 -12.99 -19.75 -8.48
C LYS A 37 -12.14 -18.54 -8.87
N TYR A 38 -10.87 -18.53 -8.48
CA TYR A 38 -9.95 -17.41 -8.63
C TYR A 38 -8.67 -17.86 -9.33
N GLU A 39 -7.95 -16.94 -9.98
CA GLU A 39 -6.61 -17.23 -10.51
C GLU A 39 -5.60 -17.35 -9.36
N ASP A 40 -4.62 -18.23 -9.48
CA ASP A 40 -3.56 -18.35 -8.47
C ASP A 40 -2.71 -17.08 -8.39
N GLY A 41 -2.35 -16.66 -7.18
CA GLY A 41 -1.47 -15.52 -6.96
C GLY A 41 -1.75 -14.72 -5.69
N ILE A 42 -1.08 -13.57 -5.59
CA ILE A 42 -1.26 -12.62 -4.49
C ILE A 42 -2.15 -11.48 -4.95
N TYR A 43 -3.24 -11.27 -4.23
CA TYR A 43 -4.20 -10.21 -4.44
C TYR A 43 -4.02 -9.17 -3.34
N PHE A 44 -4.19 -7.90 -3.69
CA PHE A 44 -4.03 -6.82 -2.75
C PHE A 44 -4.99 -5.67 -3.07
N ALA A 45 -5.60 -5.12 -2.04
CA ALA A 45 -6.38 -3.89 -2.13
C ALA A 45 -6.20 -3.07 -0.87
N GLN A 46 -6.38 -1.76 -1.01
CA GLN A 46 -6.39 -0.80 0.08
C GLN A 46 -7.55 0.18 -0.09
N GLU A 47 -7.94 0.80 1.01
CA GLU A 47 -8.80 1.98 1.01
C GLU A 47 -8.13 3.12 0.22
N ASP A 48 -8.94 4.00 -0.37
CA ASP A 48 -8.42 5.08 -1.22
C ASP A 48 -7.92 6.27 -0.38
N GLU A 49 -8.42 6.44 0.84
CA GLU A 49 -8.12 7.55 1.74
C GLU A 49 -7.88 7.05 3.18
N PHE A 50 -7.15 7.82 3.99
CA PHE A 50 -7.07 7.58 5.43
C PHE A 50 -8.35 8.06 6.12
N VAL A 51 -8.97 7.19 6.92
CA VAL A 51 -10.16 7.50 7.71
C VAL A 51 -9.82 7.38 9.19
N LYS A 52 -9.94 8.49 9.94
CA LYS A 52 -9.55 8.56 11.37
C LYS A 52 -8.13 8.02 11.58
N ASP A 53 -7.19 8.56 10.81
CA ASP A 53 -5.75 8.29 10.86
C ASP A 53 -5.33 6.90 10.35
N TRP A 54 -6.27 6.01 10.00
CA TRP A 54 -5.96 4.67 9.51
C TRP A 54 -6.46 4.46 8.09
N LYS A 55 -5.71 3.68 7.32
CA LYS A 55 -6.10 3.17 6.01
C LYS A 55 -5.99 1.66 6.04
N TYR A 56 -7.09 0.95 5.85
CA TYR A 56 -7.13 -0.51 5.84
C TYR A 56 -6.73 -1.08 4.48
N LEU A 57 -6.14 -2.27 4.52
CA LEU A 57 -5.65 -2.99 3.36
C LEU A 57 -5.81 -4.50 3.60
N VAL A 58 -5.92 -5.26 2.51
CA VAL A 58 -5.98 -6.71 2.55
C VAL A 58 -4.98 -7.32 1.59
N THR A 59 -4.30 -8.38 2.03
CA THR A 59 -3.52 -9.27 1.17
C THR A 59 -4.17 -10.64 1.17
N ILE A 60 -4.45 -11.21 -0.01
CA ILE A 60 -5.04 -12.55 -0.14
C ILE A 60 -4.13 -13.40 -1.01
N GLU A 61 -3.82 -14.62 -0.57
CA GLU A 61 -3.14 -15.62 -1.40
C GLU A 61 -4.15 -16.65 -1.90
N VAL A 62 -4.14 -16.89 -3.21
CA VAL A 62 -4.90 -17.95 -3.86
C VAL A 62 -3.94 -19.01 -4.41
N LYS A 63 -4.23 -20.28 -4.13
CA LYS A 63 -3.54 -21.45 -4.70
C LYS A 63 -4.56 -22.49 -5.12
N ASP A 64 -4.33 -23.12 -6.27
CA ASP A 64 -5.26 -24.09 -6.86
C ASP A 64 -6.70 -23.52 -7.00
N GLY A 65 -6.79 -22.20 -7.19
CA GLY A 65 -8.01 -21.41 -7.30
C GLY A 65 -8.87 -21.31 -6.04
N GLU A 66 -8.30 -21.60 -4.88
CA GLU A 66 -8.88 -21.40 -3.55
C GLU A 66 -8.10 -20.35 -2.75
N ILE A 67 -8.79 -19.55 -1.95
CA ILE A 67 -8.19 -18.63 -0.98
C ILE A 67 -7.52 -19.46 0.11
N VAL A 68 -6.20 -19.38 0.21
CA VAL A 68 -5.41 -20.13 1.21
C VAL A 68 -4.91 -19.27 2.36
N SER A 69 -4.88 -17.94 2.18
CA SER A 69 -4.64 -16.99 3.26
C SER A 69 -5.29 -15.65 2.96
N ALA A 70 -5.68 -14.95 4.01
CA ALA A 70 -6.06 -13.54 4.00
C ALA A 70 -5.34 -12.86 5.17
N ASP A 71 -4.88 -11.63 4.96
CA ASP A 71 -4.22 -10.79 5.96
C ASP A 71 -4.88 -9.41 5.89
N TRP A 72 -5.61 -9.05 6.94
CA TRP A 72 -6.23 -7.74 7.09
C TRP A 72 -5.36 -6.88 7.98
N ASN A 73 -4.94 -5.73 7.46
CA ASN A 73 -4.04 -4.86 8.18
C ASN A 73 -4.45 -3.40 7.98
N GLY A 74 -3.74 -2.48 8.63
CA GLY A 74 -3.91 -1.04 8.46
C GLY A 74 -2.59 -0.30 8.55
N ALA A 75 -2.47 0.79 7.80
CA ALA A 75 -1.38 1.75 7.92
C ALA A 75 -1.89 3.03 8.59
N ASN A 76 -1.09 3.64 9.45
CA ASN A 76 -1.41 4.93 10.04
C ASN A 76 -0.97 6.08 9.11
N ILE A 77 -1.65 7.22 9.16
CA ILE A 77 -1.29 8.41 8.38
C ILE A 77 0.12 8.90 8.70
N ASN A 78 0.57 8.75 9.96
CA ASN A 78 1.93 9.08 10.39
C ASN A 78 2.93 7.93 10.13
N ALA A 79 2.54 6.98 9.27
CA ALA A 79 3.28 5.76 8.97
C ALA A 79 3.69 4.97 10.24
N GLY A 80 4.88 4.36 10.24
CA GLY A 80 5.36 3.53 11.34
C GLY A 80 4.81 2.10 11.32
N PRO A 81 4.76 1.41 12.48
CA PRO A 81 4.28 0.04 12.57
C PRO A 81 2.84 -0.09 12.08
N ASP A 82 2.57 -1.16 11.33
CA ASP A 82 1.22 -1.50 10.90
C ASP A 82 0.28 -1.77 12.09
N LYS A 83 -1.02 -1.73 11.83
CA LYS A 83 -2.06 -1.82 12.86
C LYS A 83 -1.96 -3.11 13.65
N ASP A 84 -1.59 -4.18 12.96
CA ASP A 84 -1.46 -5.49 13.54
C ASP A 84 -0.31 -5.55 14.58
N THR A 85 0.83 -4.97 14.22
CA THR A 85 2.00 -4.78 15.10
C THR A 85 1.68 -3.84 16.27
N VAL A 86 0.99 -2.72 16.01
CA VAL A 86 0.53 -1.79 17.06
C VAL A 86 -0.43 -2.49 18.02
N SER A 87 -1.35 -3.31 17.53
CA SER A 87 -2.29 -4.06 18.37
C SER A 87 -1.58 -5.13 19.20
N LYS A 88 -0.69 -5.93 18.60
CA LYS A 88 0.09 -6.98 19.29
C LYS A 88 1.01 -6.43 20.38
N SER A 89 1.53 -5.22 20.19
CA SER A 89 2.37 -4.54 21.19
C SER A 89 1.57 -3.83 22.29
N GLY A 90 0.23 -3.82 22.22
CA GLY A 90 -0.64 -3.14 23.18
C GLY A 90 -0.80 -1.63 22.91
N GLY A 91 -0.25 -1.12 21.81
CA GLY A 91 -0.41 0.26 21.36
C GLY A 91 -1.81 0.61 20.86
N TYR A 92 -2.70 -0.38 20.74
CA TYR A 92 -4.12 -0.20 20.40
C TYR A 92 -5.03 -0.83 21.47
N PRO A 93 -5.16 -0.20 22.67
CA PRO A 93 -5.74 -0.80 23.87
C PRO A 93 -7.28 -0.82 23.86
N MET A 94 -7.87 -1.54 22.91
CA MET A 94 -9.33 -1.66 22.80
C MET A 94 -9.96 -2.48 23.91
N VAL A 95 -9.22 -3.40 24.53
CA VAL A 95 -9.71 -4.21 25.65
C VAL A 95 -9.72 -3.37 26.92
N GLU A 96 -8.59 -2.76 27.25
CA GLU A 96 -8.40 -1.99 28.48
C GLU A 96 -9.22 -0.70 28.47
N ASN A 97 -9.27 0.01 27.33
CA ASN A 97 -9.89 1.33 27.25
C ASN A 97 -11.23 1.34 26.50
N GLY A 98 -11.50 0.34 25.66
CA GLY A 98 -12.71 0.27 24.82
C GLY A 98 -13.73 -0.77 25.27
N GLY A 99 -13.40 -1.64 26.23
CA GLY A 99 -14.28 -2.72 26.69
C GLY A 99 -14.50 -3.84 25.66
N ALA A 100 -13.67 -3.91 24.62
CA ALA A 100 -13.68 -5.02 23.67
C ALA A 100 -13.29 -6.33 24.35
N GLN A 101 -13.77 -7.46 23.82
CA GLN A 101 -13.47 -8.78 24.40
C GLN A 101 -12.08 -9.30 24.02
N ALA A 102 -11.49 -8.78 22.95
CA ALA A 102 -10.18 -9.16 22.45
C ALA A 102 -9.50 -7.95 21.78
N PRO A 103 -8.15 -7.92 21.68
CA PRO A 103 -7.42 -6.96 20.88
C PRO A 103 -7.85 -6.99 19.40
N TRP A 104 -7.53 -5.93 18.65
CA TRP A 104 -7.89 -5.81 17.23
C TRP A 104 -7.34 -6.99 16.39
N HIS A 105 -6.06 -7.31 16.52
CA HIS A 105 -5.41 -8.36 15.72
C HIS A 105 -6.05 -9.75 15.91
N GLU A 106 -6.46 -10.11 17.13
CA GLU A 106 -7.16 -11.38 17.38
C GLU A 106 -8.56 -11.43 16.75
N GLN A 107 -9.20 -10.26 16.59
CA GLN A 107 -10.49 -10.16 15.92
C GLN A 107 -10.34 -10.16 14.40
N ALA A 108 -9.30 -9.51 13.88
CA ALA A 108 -8.95 -9.53 12.45
C ALA A 108 -8.62 -10.96 11.99
N GLU A 109 -7.81 -11.71 12.74
CA GLU A 109 -7.47 -13.12 12.46
C GLU A 109 -8.72 -14.01 12.32
N LYS A 110 -9.77 -13.73 13.11
CA LYS A 110 -11.04 -14.47 12.99
C LYS A 110 -11.82 -14.11 11.72
N ALA A 111 -11.78 -12.84 11.30
CA ALA A 111 -12.41 -12.42 10.05
C ALA A 111 -11.68 -13.00 8.84
N GLU A 112 -10.35 -13.00 8.87
CA GLU A 112 -9.50 -13.65 7.87
C GLU A 112 -9.79 -15.14 7.75
N ALA A 113 -9.82 -15.86 8.89
CA ALA A 113 -10.14 -17.28 8.92
C ALA A 113 -11.55 -17.56 8.38
N TYR A 114 -12.52 -16.69 8.66
CA TYR A 114 -13.87 -16.80 8.13
C TYR A 114 -13.89 -16.66 6.60
N LEU A 115 -13.17 -15.69 6.02
CA LEU A 115 -13.05 -15.55 4.56
C LEU A 115 -12.39 -16.77 3.92
N VAL A 116 -11.34 -17.31 4.54
CA VAL A 116 -10.68 -18.55 4.10
C VAL A 116 -11.64 -19.75 4.19
N GLU A 117 -12.55 -19.80 5.16
CA GLU A 117 -13.55 -20.87 5.25
C GLU A 117 -14.66 -20.74 4.20
N THR A 118 -15.18 -19.53 3.98
CA THR A 118 -16.33 -19.29 3.09
C THR A 118 -15.95 -19.20 1.63
N GLN A 119 -14.69 -18.89 1.31
CA GLN A 119 -14.18 -18.72 -0.06
C GLN A 119 -14.95 -17.65 -0.87
N ASP A 120 -15.63 -16.74 -0.17
CA ASP A 120 -16.50 -15.76 -0.78
C ASP A 120 -16.65 -14.52 0.11
N PRO A 121 -16.11 -13.36 -0.30
CA PRO A 121 -16.19 -12.15 0.51
C PRO A 121 -17.62 -11.59 0.63
N THR A 122 -18.57 -12.06 -0.19
CA THR A 122 -19.97 -11.64 -0.14
C THR A 122 -20.82 -12.50 0.79
N GLN A 123 -20.27 -13.61 1.31
CA GLN A 123 -20.96 -14.50 2.25
C GLN A 123 -20.78 -14.04 3.69
N ILE A 124 -21.29 -12.86 4.02
CA ILE A 124 -21.29 -12.32 5.38
C ILE A 124 -22.57 -11.50 5.60
N ALA A 125 -23.21 -11.64 6.76
CA ALA A 125 -24.36 -10.83 7.16
C ALA A 125 -23.95 -9.76 8.17
N TYR A 126 -24.40 -8.52 7.95
CA TYR A 126 -24.20 -7.42 8.87
C TYR A 126 -25.43 -7.14 9.72
N ASN A 127 -25.22 -6.88 11.00
CA ASN A 127 -26.23 -6.54 11.99
C ASN A 127 -26.64 -5.07 11.93
N ASP A 128 -25.76 -4.21 11.43
CA ASP A 128 -25.97 -2.78 11.29
C ASP A 128 -25.16 -2.19 10.12
N ASP A 129 -25.47 -0.94 9.77
CA ASP A 129 -24.79 -0.19 8.69
C ASP A 129 -23.31 0.08 8.99
N ALA A 130 -22.88 -0.11 10.23
CA ALA A 130 -21.50 0.07 10.59
C ALA A 130 -20.67 -1.20 10.30
N GLY A 131 -21.30 -2.33 9.99
CA GLY A 131 -20.59 -3.54 9.58
C GLY A 131 -20.27 -4.51 10.71
N HIS A 132 -20.97 -4.46 11.84
CA HIS A 132 -20.89 -5.53 12.85
C HIS A 132 -21.56 -6.81 12.35
N THR A 133 -21.13 -7.97 12.83
CA THR A 133 -21.68 -9.26 12.42
C THR A 133 -21.76 -10.25 13.58
N ASP A 134 -22.76 -11.13 13.55
CA ASP A 134 -22.88 -12.29 14.45
C ASP A 134 -22.36 -13.59 13.81
N ASP A 135 -21.98 -13.56 12.52
CA ASP A 135 -21.51 -14.75 11.79
C ASP A 135 -20.12 -15.20 12.28
N ILE A 136 -19.35 -14.29 12.88
CA ILE A 136 -17.98 -14.54 13.35
C ILE A 136 -17.94 -14.44 14.88
N ALA A 137 -17.82 -15.60 15.54
CA ALA A 137 -17.89 -15.68 16.99
C ALA A 137 -16.77 -14.91 17.72
N GLY A 138 -17.16 -13.95 18.56
CA GLY A 138 -16.24 -13.17 19.38
C GLY A 138 -15.46 -12.12 18.59
N VAL A 139 -16.03 -11.64 17.49
CA VAL A 139 -15.65 -10.41 16.79
C VAL A 139 -16.67 -9.33 17.13
N SER A 140 -16.18 -8.15 17.51
CA SER A 140 -16.99 -6.97 17.85
C SER A 140 -16.54 -5.72 17.09
N ILE A 141 -15.53 -5.82 16.22
CA ILE A 141 -15.13 -4.74 15.31
C ILE A 141 -16.05 -4.71 14.09
N HIS A 142 -16.02 -3.57 13.42
CA HIS A 142 -16.57 -3.37 12.09
C HIS A 142 -15.71 -4.20 11.13
N VAL A 143 -16.30 -5.19 10.43
CA VAL A 143 -15.57 -6.05 9.47
C VAL A 143 -15.96 -5.76 8.03
N ILE A 144 -16.85 -4.81 7.79
CA ILE A 144 -17.32 -4.47 6.45
C ILE A 144 -16.16 -4.02 5.55
N GLU A 145 -15.25 -3.21 6.09
CA GLU A 145 -14.08 -2.71 5.38
C GLU A 145 -13.19 -3.87 4.91
N PHE A 146 -13.00 -4.91 5.73
CA PHE A 146 -12.24 -6.10 5.34
C PHE A 146 -12.86 -6.83 4.15
N PHE A 147 -14.17 -7.11 4.20
CA PHE A 147 -14.85 -7.87 3.15
C PHE A 147 -15.02 -7.07 1.85
N GLU A 148 -15.25 -5.75 1.93
CA GLU A 148 -15.26 -4.86 0.77
C GLU A 148 -13.89 -4.81 0.09
N LEU A 149 -12.80 -4.73 0.87
CA LEU A 149 -11.45 -4.79 0.34
C LEU A 149 -11.12 -6.17 -0.26
N ALA A 150 -11.57 -7.26 0.36
CA ALA A 150 -11.38 -8.61 -0.17
C ALA A 150 -12.09 -8.79 -1.51
N GLU A 151 -13.32 -8.28 -1.64
CA GLU A 151 -14.04 -8.24 -2.93
C GLU A 151 -13.29 -7.41 -3.96
N LYS A 152 -12.84 -6.19 -3.60
CA LYS A 152 -12.04 -5.31 -4.46
C LYS A 152 -10.76 -6.00 -4.92
N ALA A 153 -10.03 -6.65 -4.02
CA ALA A 153 -8.79 -7.36 -4.33
C ALA A 153 -9.05 -8.50 -5.33
N LEU A 154 -9.96 -9.42 -5.01
CA LEU A 154 -10.28 -10.59 -5.84
C LEU A 154 -10.82 -10.19 -7.22
N ALA A 155 -11.60 -9.11 -7.32
CA ALA A 155 -12.10 -8.59 -8.59
C ALA A 155 -11.01 -8.00 -9.50
N ASN A 156 -9.91 -7.47 -8.92
CA ASN A 156 -8.79 -6.89 -9.66
C ASN A 156 -7.84 -7.94 -10.25
N GLY A 157 -7.93 -9.20 -9.80
CA GLY A 157 -6.98 -10.24 -10.17
C GLY A 157 -5.68 -10.19 -9.34
N PRO A 158 -4.78 -11.16 -9.52
CA PRO A 158 -3.52 -11.22 -8.80
C PRO A 158 -2.58 -10.08 -9.24
N VAL A 159 -2.02 -9.35 -8.27
CA VAL A 159 -1.10 -8.22 -8.49
C VAL A 159 0.34 -8.52 -8.03
N GLY A 160 0.55 -9.60 -7.28
CA GLY A 160 1.87 -9.94 -6.74
C GLY A 160 2.23 -9.11 -5.51
N ARG A 161 3.53 -9.11 -5.17
CA ARG A 161 4.14 -8.31 -4.11
C ARG A 161 4.97 -7.19 -4.71
N GLY A 162 5.00 -6.04 -4.04
CA GLY A 162 5.91 -4.95 -4.37
C GLY A 162 7.37 -5.28 -4.05
N PRO A 163 8.30 -4.36 -4.34
CA PRO A 163 9.74 -4.64 -4.30
C PRO A 163 10.34 -4.62 -2.89
N TYR A 164 9.61 -4.12 -1.90
CA TYR A 164 10.13 -3.95 -0.54
C TYR A 164 9.70 -5.10 0.37
N LYS A 165 10.45 -5.30 1.45
CA LYS A 165 10.06 -6.15 2.57
C LYS A 165 9.03 -5.41 3.43
N ASP A 166 8.02 -6.12 3.89
CA ASP A 166 6.99 -5.59 4.79
C ASP A 166 7.61 -5.13 6.12
N GLY A 167 7.17 -3.97 6.62
CA GLY A 167 7.68 -3.41 7.87
C GLY A 167 7.49 -1.90 8.01
N ALA A 168 7.98 -1.38 9.13
CA ALA A 168 8.08 0.04 9.40
C ALA A 168 9.54 0.49 9.27
N TYR A 169 9.75 1.56 8.52
CA TYR A 169 11.08 2.08 8.19
C TYR A 169 11.17 3.54 8.58
N PHE A 170 12.30 3.93 9.15
CA PHE A 170 12.51 5.27 9.66
C PHE A 170 13.94 5.73 9.39
N ALA A 171 14.06 6.97 8.94
CA ALA A 171 15.33 7.65 8.86
C ALA A 171 15.19 9.07 9.39
N GLU A 172 16.24 9.57 10.03
CA GLU A 172 16.37 10.96 10.42
C GLU A 172 17.73 11.52 9.99
N GLU A 173 17.79 12.85 9.89
CA GLU A 173 19.03 13.59 9.79
C GLU A 173 19.86 13.45 11.07
N ASP A 174 21.19 13.52 10.95
CA ASP A 174 22.09 13.33 12.09
C ASP A 174 22.18 14.58 12.99
N ASP A 175 22.01 15.77 12.42
CA ASP A 175 22.23 17.05 13.08
C ASP A 175 21.05 18.01 12.84
N PHE A 176 20.82 18.94 13.77
CA PHE A 176 19.87 20.03 13.55
C PHE A 176 20.45 21.06 12.57
N VAL A 177 19.68 21.39 11.53
CA VAL A 177 19.97 22.44 10.55
C VAL A 177 18.88 23.51 10.64
N LYS A 178 19.27 24.74 10.98
CA LYS A 178 18.33 25.87 11.19
C LYS A 178 17.18 25.51 12.13
N ASP A 179 17.54 24.94 13.28
CA ASP A 179 16.66 24.56 14.38
C ASP A 179 15.76 23.33 14.13
N PHE A 180 15.82 22.71 12.95
CA PHE A 180 15.08 21.48 12.63
C PHE A 180 15.99 20.30 12.35
N LYS A 181 15.52 19.10 12.64
CA LYS A 181 16.12 17.82 12.25
C LYS A 181 15.03 16.96 11.61
N TYR A 182 15.09 16.77 10.30
CA TYR A 182 14.03 16.09 9.55
C TYR A 182 14.07 14.58 9.69
N SER A 183 12.91 13.97 9.51
CA SER A 183 12.72 12.52 9.49
C SER A 183 11.68 12.08 8.48
N ALA A 184 11.88 10.89 7.90
CA ALA A 184 10.90 10.19 7.09
C ALA A 184 10.52 8.87 7.78
N SER A 185 9.21 8.62 7.91
CA SER A 185 8.65 7.36 8.41
C SER A 185 7.83 6.72 7.29
N LEU A 186 8.00 5.41 7.07
CA LEU A 186 7.36 4.67 6.00
C LEU A 186 6.76 3.36 6.53
N THR A 187 5.59 2.99 6.02
CA THR A 187 4.98 1.68 6.26
C THR A 187 4.91 0.92 4.94
N VAL A 188 5.45 -0.30 4.92
CA VAL A 188 5.41 -1.20 3.77
C VAL A 188 4.51 -2.41 4.08
N ILE A 189 3.51 -2.64 3.22
CA ILE A 189 2.59 -3.79 3.30
C ILE A 189 2.41 -4.39 1.89
N ASN A 190 2.43 -5.72 1.80
CA ASN A 190 2.47 -6.47 0.55
C ASN A 190 3.61 -6.02 -0.40
N GLY A 191 4.72 -5.56 0.17
CA GLY A 191 5.89 -5.01 -0.49
C GLY A 191 5.73 -3.63 -1.12
N ASN A 192 4.61 -2.95 -0.88
CA ASN A 192 4.34 -1.60 -1.38
C ASN A 192 4.44 -0.58 -0.24
N ILE A 193 4.91 0.64 -0.52
CA ILE A 193 4.84 1.77 0.40
C ILE A 193 3.37 2.19 0.49
N VAL A 194 2.76 2.01 1.66
CA VAL A 194 1.32 2.26 1.86
C VAL A 194 1.04 3.43 2.78
N ALA A 195 2.02 3.88 3.55
CA ALA A 195 2.00 5.16 4.25
C ALA A 195 3.41 5.76 4.27
N ALA A 196 3.46 7.08 4.25
CA ALA A 196 4.67 7.86 4.32
C ALA A 196 4.37 9.14 5.09
N ASP A 197 5.31 9.54 5.94
CA ASP A 197 5.21 10.72 6.78
C ASP A 197 6.55 11.46 6.77
N TRP A 198 6.49 12.78 6.63
CA TRP A 198 7.65 13.67 6.62
C TRP A 198 7.46 14.76 7.65
N ASP A 199 8.37 14.81 8.61
CA ASP A 199 8.30 15.77 9.71
C ASP A 199 9.70 16.27 10.08
N GLY A 200 9.79 17.27 10.96
CA GLY A 200 11.03 17.77 11.50
C GLY A 200 10.94 18.09 12.98
N LEU A 201 11.82 17.47 13.77
CA LEU A 201 11.98 17.80 15.19
C LEU A 201 12.62 19.18 15.33
N HIS A 202 11.97 20.09 16.05
CA HIS A 202 12.52 21.39 16.39
C HIS A 202 13.35 21.32 17.69
N THR A 203 14.33 22.22 17.85
CA THR A 203 15.25 22.23 19.00
C THR A 203 14.60 22.44 20.37
N ASP A 204 13.36 22.94 20.42
CA ASP A 204 12.58 23.06 21.67
C ASP A 204 11.74 21.82 21.99
N GLY A 205 11.75 20.81 21.11
CA GLY A 205 11.03 19.54 21.26
C GLY A 205 9.65 19.48 20.61
N SER A 206 9.18 20.57 19.99
CA SER A 206 8.00 20.53 19.10
C SER A 206 8.36 19.91 17.74
N ASP A 207 7.35 19.44 17.01
CA ASP A 207 7.51 18.98 15.63
C ASP A 207 6.98 20.02 14.62
N LYS A 208 7.47 19.91 13.39
CA LYS A 208 7.27 20.95 12.37
C LYS A 208 5.85 20.94 11.82
N ASP A 209 5.23 19.78 11.75
CA ASP A 209 3.82 19.65 11.38
C ASP A 209 2.93 20.39 12.38
N THR A 210 3.10 20.14 13.68
CA THR A 210 2.37 20.84 14.76
C THR A 210 2.60 22.34 14.67
N MET A 211 3.86 22.80 14.57
CA MET A 211 4.17 24.23 14.42
C MET A 211 3.51 24.82 13.16
N SER A 212 3.44 24.07 12.07
CA SER A 212 2.81 24.52 10.83
C SER A 212 1.29 24.59 10.93
N ILE A 213 0.65 23.64 11.60
CA ILE A 213 -0.80 23.58 11.81
C ILE A 213 -1.25 24.69 12.77
N GLU A 214 -0.49 24.93 13.83
CA GLU A 214 -0.77 25.98 14.82
C GLU A 214 -0.42 27.39 14.32
N GLY A 215 0.23 27.51 13.15
CA GLY A 215 0.61 28.78 12.54
C GLY A 215 1.90 29.40 13.08
N GLU A 216 2.65 28.66 13.90
CA GLU A 216 3.96 29.05 14.42
C GLU A 216 5.06 28.98 13.35
N TYR A 217 4.78 28.32 12.21
CA TYR A 217 5.61 28.33 11.00
C TYR A 217 4.89 28.97 9.78
N PRO A 218 4.73 30.31 9.75
CA PRO A 218 3.84 31.00 8.81
C PRO A 218 4.44 31.20 7.40
N MET A 219 4.57 30.11 6.64
CA MET A 219 5.07 30.15 5.25
C MET A 219 4.14 30.89 4.29
N VAL A 220 2.82 30.83 4.50
CA VAL A 220 1.84 31.52 3.63
C VAL A 220 1.85 33.01 3.93
N GLU A 221 1.62 33.39 5.19
CA GLU A 221 1.48 34.79 5.60
C GLU A 221 2.76 35.59 5.42
N ASN A 222 3.92 35.01 5.76
CA ASN A 222 5.20 35.71 5.79
C ASN A 222 6.16 35.30 4.67
N GLY A 223 5.99 34.11 4.08
CA GLY A 223 6.87 33.56 3.04
C GLY A 223 6.30 33.63 1.62
N GLY A 224 5.01 33.94 1.46
CA GLY A 224 4.35 33.98 0.14
C GLY A 224 4.12 32.60 -0.49
N ALA A 225 4.25 31.52 0.29
CA ALA A 225 3.91 30.18 -0.16
C ALA A 225 2.40 30.04 -0.42
N GLN A 226 2.01 29.11 -1.30
CA GLN A 226 0.58 28.87 -1.60
C GLN A 226 -0.13 28.06 -0.52
N ALA A 227 0.61 27.31 0.28
CA ALA A 227 0.12 26.42 1.32
C ALA A 227 1.08 26.41 2.52
N PRO A 228 0.62 26.08 3.74
CA PRO A 228 1.48 25.84 4.89
C PRO A 228 2.42 24.64 4.65
N TRP A 229 3.39 24.44 5.54
CA TRP A 229 4.41 23.40 5.37
C TRP A 229 3.78 21.99 5.39
N HIS A 230 2.93 21.69 6.38
CA HIS A 230 2.29 20.37 6.53
C HIS A 230 1.51 19.94 5.28
N GLU A 231 0.70 20.83 4.69
CA GLU A 231 -0.02 20.52 3.44
C GLU A 231 0.93 20.24 2.25
N GLN A 232 2.11 20.86 2.23
CA GLN A 232 3.11 20.59 1.18
C GLN A 232 3.88 19.29 1.46
N ALA A 233 4.16 18.97 2.72
CA ALA A 233 4.77 17.72 3.14
C ALA A 233 3.86 16.52 2.86
N GLU A 234 2.56 16.64 3.16
CA GLU A 234 1.53 15.63 2.84
C GLU A 234 1.49 15.34 1.33
N LYS A 235 1.58 16.37 0.47
CA LYS A 235 1.66 16.17 -0.98
C LYS A 235 2.94 15.46 -1.41
N ALA A 236 4.07 15.72 -0.76
CA ALA A 236 5.32 15.01 -1.05
C ALA A 236 5.22 13.54 -0.66
N ALA A 237 4.66 13.24 0.52
CA ALA A 237 4.38 11.89 0.96
C ALA A 237 3.41 11.16 0.01
N ALA A 238 2.30 11.81 -0.38
CA ALA A 238 1.36 11.25 -1.35
C ALA A 238 2.01 10.94 -2.70
N TYR A 239 2.89 11.83 -3.19
CA TYR A 239 3.63 11.58 -4.42
C TYR A 239 4.56 10.37 -4.30
N LEU A 240 5.22 10.16 -3.16
CA LEU A 240 6.01 8.95 -2.90
C LEU A 240 5.13 7.69 -2.94
N LEU A 241 3.92 7.73 -2.39
CA LEU A 241 2.96 6.62 -2.46
C LEU A 241 2.52 6.32 -3.91
N GLU A 242 2.50 7.32 -4.80
CA GLU A 242 2.17 7.10 -6.21
C GLU A 242 3.35 6.48 -6.99
N ILE A 243 4.57 6.97 -6.79
CA ILE A 243 5.73 6.54 -7.59
C ILE A 243 6.42 5.28 -7.06
N GLN A 244 6.22 4.94 -5.78
CA GLN A 244 6.78 3.75 -5.11
C GLN A 244 8.32 3.64 -5.13
N ASP A 245 9.03 4.69 -5.54
CA ASP A 245 10.49 4.74 -5.64
C ASP A 245 10.98 6.14 -5.26
N PRO A 246 11.65 6.30 -4.11
CA PRO A 246 12.12 7.62 -3.67
C PRO A 246 13.20 8.22 -4.58
N THR A 247 13.83 7.41 -5.45
CA THR A 247 14.88 7.87 -6.37
C THR A 247 14.33 8.36 -7.72
N ALA A 248 13.03 8.22 -7.94
CA ALA A 248 12.39 8.54 -9.23
C ALA A 248 11.94 10.00 -9.37
N VAL A 249 11.98 10.80 -8.29
CA VAL A 249 11.62 12.23 -8.32
C VAL A 249 12.59 13.03 -9.18
N VAL A 250 12.08 13.98 -9.98
CA VAL A 250 12.91 14.88 -10.78
C VAL A 250 12.94 16.26 -10.15
N TYR A 251 14.14 16.73 -9.80
CA TYR A 251 14.33 18.07 -9.24
C TYR A 251 14.46 19.14 -10.32
N SER A 252 13.82 20.28 -10.13
CA SER A 252 13.86 21.44 -11.03
C SER A 252 15.06 22.35 -10.77
N ASP A 253 15.70 22.23 -9.60
CA ASP A 253 16.94 22.93 -9.25
C ASP A 253 17.80 22.16 -8.24
N ASP A 254 19.03 22.66 -8.02
CA ASP A 254 20.00 22.09 -7.07
C ASP A 254 19.57 22.25 -5.60
N ALA A 255 18.55 23.06 -5.31
CA ALA A 255 18.02 23.23 -3.96
C ALA A 255 17.00 22.14 -3.60
N GLY A 256 16.54 21.35 -4.57
CA GLY A 256 15.63 20.24 -4.35
C GLY A 256 14.15 20.58 -4.50
N HIS A 257 13.82 21.64 -5.25
CA HIS A 257 12.43 21.85 -5.69
C HIS A 257 12.08 20.85 -6.79
N THR A 258 10.78 20.60 -6.99
CA THR A 258 10.28 19.77 -8.09
C THR A 258 9.01 20.38 -8.69
N ASP A 259 8.83 20.22 -10.00
CA ASP A 259 7.59 20.56 -10.70
C ASP A 259 6.63 19.35 -10.80
N ASP A 260 7.06 18.17 -10.36
CA ASP A 260 6.26 16.94 -10.41
C ASP A 260 5.09 16.98 -9.41
N ILE A 261 5.19 17.80 -8.36
CA ILE A 261 4.22 17.88 -7.27
C ILE A 261 3.52 19.24 -7.28
N ALA A 262 2.26 19.26 -7.72
CA ALA A 262 1.51 20.49 -7.93
C ALA A 262 1.27 21.28 -6.62
N GLY A 263 1.74 22.53 -6.61
CA GLY A 263 1.55 23.47 -5.50
C GLY A 263 2.51 23.25 -4.32
N VAL A 264 3.56 22.44 -4.51
CA VAL A 264 4.67 22.32 -3.57
C VAL A 264 5.79 23.28 -3.98
N SER A 265 6.32 23.98 -2.99
CA SER A 265 7.34 25.02 -3.10
C SER A 265 8.46 24.88 -2.07
N ILE A 266 8.39 23.87 -1.20
CA ILE A 266 9.45 23.50 -0.27
C ILE A 266 10.48 22.61 -0.99
N HIS A 267 11.67 22.51 -0.39
CA HIS A 267 12.71 21.63 -0.88
C HIS A 267 12.37 20.19 -0.48
N VAL A 268 11.89 19.36 -1.42
CA VAL A 268 11.46 17.99 -1.10
C VAL A 268 12.60 16.98 -1.14
N ILE A 269 13.78 17.37 -1.62
CA ILE A 269 14.96 16.49 -1.69
C ILE A 269 15.29 15.84 -0.34
N GLU A 270 15.16 16.60 0.74
CA GLU A 270 15.41 16.15 2.11
C GLU A 270 14.51 14.95 2.46
N PHE A 271 13.24 14.99 2.08
CA PHE A 271 12.29 13.89 2.28
C PHE A 271 12.67 12.64 1.48
N PHE A 272 12.94 12.79 0.18
CA PHE A 272 13.21 11.66 -0.70
C PHE A 272 14.55 10.98 -0.38
N GLU A 273 15.57 11.74 0.01
CA GLU A 273 16.84 11.19 0.50
C GLU A 273 16.65 10.39 1.81
N LEU A 274 15.84 10.91 2.75
CA LEU A 274 15.51 10.19 3.98
C LEU A 274 14.67 8.95 3.71
N ALA A 275 13.70 9.01 2.79
CA ALA A 275 12.90 7.86 2.38
C ALA A 275 13.76 6.76 1.72
N GLU A 276 14.72 7.15 0.87
CA GLU A 276 15.71 6.21 0.31
C GLU A 276 16.53 5.54 1.41
N LYS A 277 17.08 6.34 2.34
CA LYS A 277 17.84 5.84 3.51
C LYS A 277 17.01 4.88 4.37
N ALA A 278 15.76 5.21 4.64
CA ALA A 278 14.85 4.36 5.43
C ALA A 278 14.61 2.99 4.75
N LEU A 279 14.47 2.97 3.42
CA LEU A 279 14.20 1.75 2.65
C LEU A 279 15.45 0.91 2.34
N GLU A 280 16.65 1.30 2.76
CA GLU A 280 17.84 0.47 2.60
C GLU A 280 17.69 -0.90 3.29
N GLU A 281 17.04 -0.94 4.46
CA GLU A 281 16.75 -2.17 5.21
C GLU A 281 15.52 -2.95 4.68
N ALA A 282 14.81 -2.36 3.72
CA ALA A 282 13.63 -2.95 3.10
C ALA A 282 13.93 -3.76 1.83
N LYS A 283 15.17 -3.72 1.32
CA LYS A 283 15.59 -4.37 0.06
C LYS A 283 16.16 -5.78 0.25
#